data_AF-A0AA45MV64-F1
#
_entry.id   AF-A0AA45MV64-F1
#
_cell.length_a   1.000
_cell.length_b   1.000
_cell.length_c   1.000
_cell.angle_alpha   90.00
_cell.angle_beta   90.00
_cell.angle_gamma   90.00
#
_symmetry.space_group_name_H-M   'P 1'
#
loop_
_entity.id
_entity.type
_entity.pdbx_description
1 polymer ?
#
loop_
_entity_poly.entity_id
_entity_poly.type
_entity_poly.pdbx_seq_one_letter_code
_entity_poly.pdbx_strand_id
1 'polypeptide(L)'
;MLRNAVLAIALLITAGGAIALATGHPQAMPAAIWGGILTVAVLFERWRYQPPPAAGGNWQPTGEQFIDPESGEAMEVLYDAGTGERRYVSKAAKP
;
A
#
# COMPACT_ATOMS: atom_id res chain seq x y z
N MET A 1 -6.96 3.14 -4.41
CA MET A 1 -8.39 2.98 -4.01
C MET A 1 -8.77 1.54 -3.68
N LEU A 2 -8.28 0.53 -4.42
CA LEU A 2 -8.55 -0.89 -4.19
C LEU A 2 -8.33 -1.35 -2.74
N ARG A 3 -7.20 -0.97 -2.12
CA ARG A 3 -6.86 -1.31 -0.73
C ARG A 3 -7.96 -0.92 0.26
N ASN A 4 -8.47 0.31 0.18
CA ASN A 4 -9.51 0.79 1.08
C ASN A 4 -10.83 0.04 0.88
N ALA A 5 -11.15 -0.31 -0.38
CA ALA A 5 -12.31 -1.12 -0.69
C ALA A 5 -12.18 -2.55 -0.12
N VAL A 6 -11.02 -3.19 -0.30
CA VAL A 6 -10.73 -4.51 0.27
C VAL A 6 -10.81 -4.48 1.80
N LEU A 7 -10.27 -3.44 2.44
CA LEU A 7 -10.35 -3.28 3.89
C LEU A 7 -11.80 -3.10 4.36
N ALA A 8 -12.59 -2.28 3.68
CA ALA A 8 -14.00 -2.09 4.00
C ALA A 8 -14.80 -3.39 3.87
N ILE A 9 -14.59 -4.14 2.80
CA ILE A 9 -15.24 -5.45 2.58
C ILE A 9 -14.81 -6.44 3.67
N ALA A 10 -13.51 -6.52 3.98
CA ALA A 10 -13.00 -7.42 5.02
C ALA A 10 -13.60 -7.09 6.40
N LEU A 11 -13.73 -5.80 6.74
CA LEU A 11 -14.38 -5.36 7.98
C LEU A 11 -15.86 -5.73 8.01
N LEU A 12 -16.59 -5.53 6.92
CA LEU A 12 -18.01 -5.90 6.82
C LEU A 12 -18.21 -7.42 7.00
N ILE A 13 -17.37 -8.24 6.36
CA ILE A 13 -17.42 -9.70 6.50
C ILE A 13 -17.12 -10.11 7.94
N THR A 14 -16.09 -9.53 8.55
CA THR A 14 -15.72 -9.80 9.95
C THR A 14 -16.86 -9.44 10.90
N ALA A 15 -17.39 -8.22 10.76
CA ALA A 15 -18.47 -7.72 11.63
C ALA A 15 -19.75 -8.52 11.44
N GLY A 16 -20.15 -8.82 10.20
CA GLY A 16 -21.31 -9.65 9.91
C GLY A 16 -21.17 -11.06 10.48
N GLY A 17 -19.99 -11.68 10.32
CA GLY A 17 -19.70 -12.99 10.92
C GLY A 17 -19.76 -12.97 12.45
N ALA A 18 -19.17 -11.95 13.08
CA ALA A 18 -19.18 -11.79 14.54
C ALA A 18 -20.60 -11.56 15.09
N ILE A 19 -21.41 -10.72 14.44
CA ILE A 19 -22.81 -10.49 14.82
C ILE A 19 -23.61 -11.79 14.68
N ALA A 20 -23.46 -12.51 13.57
CA ALA A 20 -24.17 -13.77 13.35
C ALA A 20 -23.78 -14.85 14.38
N LEU A 21 -22.52 -14.92 14.78
CA LEU A 21 -22.08 -15.78 15.88
C LEU A 21 -22.75 -15.38 17.20
N ALA A 22 -22.79 -14.08 17.51
CA ALA A 22 -23.42 -13.56 18.72
C ALA A 22 -24.94 -13.80 18.77
N THR A 23 -25.61 -13.91 17.62
CA THR A 23 -27.04 -14.24 17.52
C THR A 23 -27.32 -15.74 17.38
N GLY A 24 -26.32 -16.61 17.54
CA GLY A 24 -26.52 -18.06 17.61
C GLY A 24 -26.41 -18.80 16.27
N HIS A 25 -25.75 -18.23 15.26
CA HIS A 25 -25.45 -18.89 13.99
C HIS A 25 -23.98 -19.36 13.93
N PRO A 26 -23.64 -20.53 14.51
CA PRO A 26 -22.26 -21.03 14.55
C PRO A 26 -21.66 -21.25 13.15
N GLN A 27 -22.48 -21.48 12.13
CA GLN A 27 -22.05 -21.58 10.73
C GLN A 27 -21.35 -20.32 10.20
N ALA A 28 -21.49 -19.17 10.87
CA ALA A 28 -20.81 -17.93 10.51
C ALA A 28 -19.33 -17.89 10.96
N MET A 29 -18.86 -18.89 11.70
CA MET A 29 -17.48 -18.96 12.21
C MET A 29 -16.42 -18.79 11.13
N PRO A 30 -16.50 -19.46 9.96
CA PRO A 30 -15.50 -19.26 8.90
C PRO A 30 -15.48 -17.83 8.37
N ALA A 31 -16.65 -17.17 8.27
CA ALA A 31 -16.73 -15.79 7.79
C ALA A 31 -16.04 -14.81 8.74
N ALA A 32 -16.26 -14.96 10.05
CA ALA A 32 -15.58 -14.15 11.06
C ALA A 32 -14.06 -14.35 11.03
N ILE A 33 -13.60 -15.61 10.92
CA ILE A 33 -12.17 -15.95 10.87
C ILE A 33 -11.52 -15.39 9.60
N TRP A 34 -12.08 -15.67 8.42
CA TRP A 34 -11.50 -15.24 7.16
C TRP A 34 -11.55 -13.72 6.97
N GLY A 35 -12.64 -13.08 7.38
CA GLY A 35 -12.73 -11.62 7.43
C GLY A 35 -11.64 -11.03 8.33
N GLY A 36 -11.44 -11.61 9.51
CA GLY A 36 -10.41 -11.20 10.46
C GLY A 36 -9.00 -11.34 9.88
N ILE A 37 -8.68 -12.49 9.29
CA ILE A 37 -7.38 -12.74 8.63
C ILE A 37 -7.12 -11.71 7.52
N LEU A 38 -8.11 -11.46 6.64
CA LEU A 38 -7.98 -10.47 5.58
C LEU A 38 -7.77 -9.06 6.12
N THR A 39 -8.49 -8.69 7.18
CA THR A 39 -8.34 -7.40 7.84
C THR A 39 -6.92 -7.23 8.37
N VAL A 40 -6.41 -8.23 9.09
CA VAL A 40 -5.03 -8.22 9.62
C VAL A 40 -4.00 -8.17 8.50
N ALA A 41 -4.18 -8.94 7.42
CA ALA A 41 -3.27 -8.94 6.28
C ALA A 41 -3.15 -7.56 5.62
N VAL A 42 -4.28 -6.88 5.38
CA VAL A 42 -4.30 -5.54 4.77
C VAL A 42 -3.70 -4.49 5.71
N LEU A 43 -3.97 -4.59 7.01
CA LEU A 43 -3.36 -3.71 8.01
C LEU A 43 -1.84 -3.94 8.12
N PHE A 44 -1.40 -5.18 8.04
CA PHE A 44 0.02 -5.52 8.05
C PHE A 44 0.73 -5.01 6.79
N GLU A 45 0.10 -5.16 5.62
CA GLU A 45 0.61 -4.60 4.37
C GLU A 45 0.83 -3.09 4.47
N ARG A 46 -0.13 -2.35 5.08
CA ARG A 46 -0.01 -0.91 5.32
C ARG A 46 1.22 -0.57 6.18
N TRP A 47 1.52 -1.39 7.18
CA TRP A 47 2.67 -1.15 8.05
C TRP A 47 3.99 -1.52 7.39
N ARG A 48 4.02 -2.59 6.57
CA ARG A 48 5.24 -3.09 5.93
C ARG A 48 5.66 -2.32 4.67
N TYR A 49 4.71 -1.67 3.98
CA TYR A 49 4.95 -0.80 2.81
C TYR A 49 5.20 0.66 3.21
N GLN A 50 5.91 0.92 4.32
CA GLN A 50 6.49 2.24 4.47
C GLN A 50 7.58 2.42 3.41
N PRO A 51 7.55 3.50 2.60
CA PRO A 51 8.62 3.77 1.66
C PRO A 51 9.93 3.83 2.46
N PRO A 52 11.00 3.18 1.98
CA PRO A 52 12.28 3.23 2.68
C PRO A 52 12.64 4.70 2.94
N PRO A 53 13.11 5.04 4.16
CA PRO A 53 13.52 6.41 4.45
C PRO A 53 14.51 6.85 3.39
N ALA A 54 14.40 8.12 2.96
CA ALA A 54 15.27 8.68 1.93
C ALA A 54 16.73 8.58 2.39
N ALA A 55 17.40 7.47 2.06
CA ALA A 55 18.81 7.29 2.32
C ALA A 55 19.55 8.36 1.53
N GLY A 56 20.45 9.08 2.21
CA GLY A 56 21.32 10.13 1.68
C GLY A 56 22.35 9.59 0.70
N GLY A 57 21.87 8.99 -0.38
CA GLY A 57 22.65 8.52 -1.51
C GLY A 57 23.16 9.66 -2.38
N ASN A 58 24.20 9.38 -3.17
CA ASN A 58 24.76 10.29 -4.16
C ASN A 58 23.88 10.27 -5.42
N TRP A 59 22.62 10.69 -5.27
CA TRP A 59 21.63 10.67 -6.32
C TRP A 59 22.00 11.64 -7.43
N GLN A 60 22.16 11.11 -8.65
CA GLN A 60 22.50 11.87 -9.85
C GLN A 60 21.34 11.83 -10.83
N PRO A 61 20.95 12.97 -11.43
CA PRO A 61 19.94 12.98 -12.48
C PRO A 61 20.46 12.24 -13.72
N THR A 62 19.66 11.31 -14.25
CA THR A 62 19.99 10.62 -15.51
C THR A 62 19.56 11.41 -16.74
N GLY A 63 18.74 12.45 -16.55
CA GLY A 63 18.10 13.20 -17.63
C GLY A 63 16.86 12.52 -18.21
N GLU A 64 16.56 11.28 -17.81
CA GLU A 64 15.34 10.58 -18.22
C GLU A 64 14.13 11.18 -17.48
N GLN A 65 13.10 11.53 -18.26
CA GLN A 65 11.85 12.09 -17.75
C GLN A 65 10.67 11.33 -18.37
N PHE A 66 9.63 11.08 -17.57
CA PHE A 66 8.37 10.51 -18.04
C PHE A 66 7.20 11.08 -17.26
N ILE A 67 6.00 10.94 -17.81
CA ILE A 67 4.76 11.27 -17.11
C ILE A 67 4.29 10.01 -16.40
N ASP A 68 4.14 10.07 -15.08
CA ASP A 68 3.53 8.99 -14.32
C ASP A 68 2.05 8.85 -14.74
N PRO A 69 1.63 7.70 -15.31
CA PRO A 69 0.25 7.53 -15.74
C PRO A 69 -0.75 7.50 -14.58
N GLU A 70 -0.30 7.26 -13.34
CA GLU A 70 -1.18 7.21 -12.17
C GLU A 70 -1.46 8.60 -11.59
N SER A 71 -0.43 9.46 -11.47
CA SER A 71 -0.56 10.82 -10.92
C SER A 71 -0.68 11.93 -11.97
N GLY A 72 -0.23 11.68 -13.21
CA GLY A 72 -0.09 12.69 -14.26
C GLY A 72 1.11 13.62 -14.06
N GLU A 73 1.95 13.37 -13.04
CA GLU A 73 3.10 14.22 -12.74
C GLU A 73 4.30 13.91 -13.63
N ALA A 74 5.08 14.95 -13.93
CA ALA A 74 6.38 14.79 -14.58
C ALA A 74 7.40 14.27 -13.57
N MET A 75 7.89 13.06 -13.80
CA MET A 75 8.88 12.37 -12.99
C MET A 75 10.26 12.48 -13.62
N GLU A 76 11.28 12.71 -12.79
CA GLU A 76 12.70 12.63 -13.15
C GLU A 76 13.32 11.39 -12.52
N VAL A 77 14.16 10.69 -13.29
CA VAL A 77 14.89 9.51 -12.81
C VAL A 77 16.23 9.96 -12.21
N LEU A 78 16.45 9.59 -10.95
CA LEU A 78 17.73 9.70 -10.26
C LEU A 78 18.37 8.32 -10.15
N TYR A 79 19.69 8.28 -10.29
CA TYR A 79 20.50 7.07 -10.16
C TYR A 79 21.55 7.25 -9.06
N ASP A 80 21.72 6.25 -8.21
CA ASP A 80 22.82 6.20 -7.25
C ASP A 80 23.89 5.22 -7.76
N ALA A 81 25.09 5.73 -8.05
CA ALA A 81 26.18 4.93 -8.59
C ALA A 81 26.85 4.00 -7.54
N GLY A 82 26.68 4.29 -6.26
CA GLY A 82 27.21 3.47 -5.17
C GLY A 82 26.37 2.23 -4.90
N THR A 83 25.06 2.32 -5.05
CA THR A 83 24.12 1.19 -4.82
C THR A 83 23.57 0.58 -6.10
N GLY A 84 23.61 1.31 -7.22
CA GLY A 84 22.96 0.92 -8.47
C GLY A 84 21.44 1.13 -8.48
N GLU A 85 20.88 1.77 -7.46
CA GLU A 85 19.43 1.99 -7.34
C GLU A 85 18.95 3.12 -8.26
N ARG A 86 17.68 3.03 -8.68
CA ARG A 86 16.96 4.09 -9.40
C ARG A 86 15.81 4.60 -8.55
N ARG A 87 15.66 5.92 -8.48
CA ARG A 87 14.58 6.59 -7.76
C ARG A 87 13.85 7.55 -8.69
N TYR A 88 12.53 7.60 -8.56
CA TYR A 88 11.67 8.48 -9.33
C TYR A 88 11.21 9.63 -8.43
N VAL A 89 11.50 10.86 -8.81
CA VAL A 89 11.11 12.05 -8.06
C VAL A 89 10.24 12.96 -8.90
N SER A 90 9.22 13.55 -8.29
CA SER A 90 8.37 14.55 -8.96
C SER A 90 9.19 15.81 -9.24
N LYS A 91 9.13 16.31 -10.47
CA LYS A 91 9.78 17.56 -10.87
C LYS A 91 9.13 18.78 -10.21
N ALA A 92 7.85 18.67 -9.83
CA ALA A 92 7.15 19.71 -9.07
C ALA A 92 7.63 19.80 -7.62
N ALA A 93 8.18 18.72 -7.06
CA ALA A 93 8.77 18.67 -5.73
C ALA A 93 10.22 19.20 -5.68
N LYS A 94 10.62 20.01 -6.66
CA LYS A 94 11.90 20.72 -6.61
C LYS A 94 11.80 21.81 -5.51
N PRO A 95 12.68 21.80 -4.48
CA PRO A 95 12.66 22.80 -3.42
C PRO A 95 12.98 24.21 -3.93
#